data_AF-A0A967N8P2-F1
#
_entry.id   AF-A0A967N8P2-F1
#
_cell.length_a   1.000
_cell.length_b   1.000
_cell.length_c   1.000
_cell.angle_alpha   90.00
_cell.angle_beta   90.00
_cell.angle_gamma   90.00
#
_symmetry.space_group_name_H-M   'P 1'
#
loop_
_entity.id
_entity.type
_entity.pdbx_description
1 polymer ?
#
loop_
_entity_poly.entity_id
_entity_poly.type
_entity_poly.pdbx_seq_one_letter_code
_entity_poly.pdbx_strand_id
1 'polypeptide(L)' 'EAGRYRGPLHGIPWGAKDLLAVRGYPTTWGARPFEEQEIPVDAAVVERLDRAGAVLVAKLT' A
#
# COMPACT_ATOMS: atom_id res chain seq x y z
N GLU A 1 -1.64 -23.07 16.27
CA GLU A 1 -1.29 -21.76 16.88
C GLU A 1 -2.40 -20.75 16.57
N ALA A 2 -2.61 -19.75 17.43
CA ALA A 2 -3.56 -18.66 17.18
C ALA A 2 -2.83 -17.42 16.61
N GLY A 3 -3.50 -16.65 15.74
CA GLY A 3 -2.92 -15.45 15.11
C GLY A 3 -2.73 -14.28 16.09
N ARG A 4 -1.73 -13.44 15.86
CA ARG A 4 -1.46 -12.22 16.64
C ARG A 4 -2.31 -11.05 16.12
N TYR A 5 -3.26 -10.58 16.92
CA TYR A 5 -4.03 -9.36 16.61
C TYR A 5 -3.13 -8.12 16.54
N ARG A 6 -3.30 -7.29 15.49
CA ARG A 6 -2.45 -6.12 15.19
C ARG A 6 -3.17 -4.77 15.40
N GLY A 7 -4.44 -4.79 15.79
CA GLY A 7 -5.25 -3.59 16.03
C GLY A 7 -6.55 -3.56 15.20
N PRO A 8 -7.33 -2.47 15.28
CA PRO A 8 -8.69 -2.38 14.74
C PRO A 8 -8.77 -2.56 13.21
N LEU A 9 -7.66 -2.37 12.50
CA LEU A 9 -7.58 -2.55 11.05
C LEU A 9 -7.04 -3.93 10.64
N HIS A 10 -6.77 -4.82 11.59
CA HIS A 10 -6.22 -6.14 11.30
C HIS A 10 -7.15 -6.91 10.35
N GLY A 11 -6.65 -7.26 9.17
CA GLY A 11 -7.37 -8.02 8.15
C GLY A 11 -8.32 -7.17 7.28
N ILE A 12 -8.45 -5.87 7.53
CA ILE A 12 -9.34 -5.02 6.74
C ILE A 12 -8.70 -4.72 5.38
N PRO A 13 -9.36 -5.04 4.25
CA PRO A 13 -8.85 -4.76 2.92
C PRO A 13 -8.94 -3.27 2.61
N TRP A 14 -7.95 -2.74 1.87
CA TRP A 14 -7.96 -1.37 1.39
C TRP A 14 -7.24 -1.21 0.05
N GLY A 15 -7.54 -0.13 -0.66
CA GLY A 15 -6.87 0.26 -1.90
C GLY A 15 -6.07 1.55 -1.73
N ALA A 16 -4.86 1.58 -2.26
CA ALA A 16 -4.00 2.76 -2.24
C ALA A 16 -4.13 3.53 -3.56
N LYS A 17 -4.46 4.82 -3.50
CA LYS A 17 -4.34 5.70 -4.67
C LYS A 17 -2.91 5.62 -5.24
N ASP A 18 -2.78 5.67 -6.56
CA ASP A 18 -1.50 5.54 -7.27
C ASP A 18 -0.50 6.68 -7.02
N LEU A 19 -0.86 7.63 -6.15
CA LEU A 19 0.02 8.66 -5.61
C LEU A 19 0.88 8.17 -4.43
N LEU A 20 0.48 7.07 -3.78
CA LEU A 20 1.17 6.54 -2.60
C LEU A 20 2.18 5.47 -3.03
N ALA A 21 3.47 5.72 -2.85
CA ALA A 21 4.50 4.72 -3.10
C ALA A 21 4.27 3.46 -2.26
N VAL A 22 4.36 2.29 -2.89
CA VAL A 22 4.34 0.98 -2.22
C VAL A 22 5.45 0.16 -2.85
N ARG A 23 6.41 -0.31 -2.05
CA ARG A 23 7.53 -1.10 -2.55
C ARG A 23 6.99 -2.37 -3.24
N GLY A 24 7.50 -2.66 -4.43
CA GLY A 24 7.10 -3.82 -5.22
C GLY A 24 5.81 -3.63 -6.02
N TYR A 25 5.24 -2.42 -6.05
CA TYR A 25 4.14 -2.05 -6.93
C TYR A 25 4.52 -0.83 -7.79
N PRO A 26 4.06 -0.77 -9.05
CA PRO A 26 4.14 0.46 -9.84
C PRO A 26 3.47 1.62 -9.10
N THR A 27 4.08 2.81 -9.19
CA THR A 27 3.52 4.06 -8.68
C THR A 27 3.69 5.11 -9.77
N THR A 28 2.70 5.17 -10.65
CA THR A 28 2.80 5.89 -11.94
C THR A 28 2.28 7.32 -11.89
N TRP A 29 1.64 7.69 -10.77
CA TRP A 29 0.94 8.97 -10.60
C TRP A 29 -0.11 9.25 -11.68
N GLY A 30 -0.56 8.23 -12.40
CA GLY A 30 -1.48 8.37 -13.53
C GLY A 30 -0.93 9.20 -14.69
N ALA A 31 0.40 9.33 -14.85
CA ALA A 31 1.01 10.14 -15.88
C ALA A 31 1.92 9.31 -16.80
N ARG A 32 1.75 9.48 -18.12
CA ARG A 32 2.51 8.75 -19.15
C ARG A 32 4.04 8.75 -18.94
N PRO A 33 4.70 9.86 -18.55
CA PRO A 33 6.14 9.84 -18.33
C PRO A 33 6.60 8.91 -17.20
N PHE A 34 5.69 8.46 -16.33
CA PHE A 34 5.98 7.66 -15.15
C PHE A 34 5.28 6.29 -15.19
N GLU A 35 4.81 5.85 -16.36
CA GLU A 35 4.06 4.60 -16.49
C GLU A 35 4.83 3.35 -16.01
N GLU A 36 6.17 3.38 -16.12
CA GLU A 36 7.07 2.33 -15.64
C GLU A 36 7.74 2.68 -14.30
N GLN A 37 7.29 3.75 -13.62
CA GLN A 37 7.93 4.21 -12.39
C GLN A 37 7.71 3.24 -11.23
N GLU A 38 8.83 2.81 -10.65
CA GLU A 38 8.88 2.10 -9.38
C GLU A 38 9.61 2.93 -8.33
N ILE A 39 9.03 3.02 -7.14
CA ILE A 39 9.62 3.75 -6.01
C ILE A 39 9.91 2.71 -4.91
N PRO A 40 11.18 2.44 -4.56
CA PRO A 40 11.56 1.32 -3.69
C PRO A 40 11.32 1.58 -2.18
N VAL A 41 10.35 2.44 -1.85
CA VAL A 41 9.96 2.79 -0.49
C VAL A 41 8.45 2.77 -0.33
N ASP A 42 8.00 2.55 0.90
CA ASP A 42 6.60 2.69 1.26
C ASP A 42 6.33 4.13 1.68
N ALA A 43 5.20 4.69 1.22
CA ALA A 43 4.71 5.93 1.75
C ALA A 43 4.40 5.78 3.25
N ALA A 44 4.59 6.83 4.04
CA ALA A 44 4.44 6.73 5.49
C ALA A 44 3.03 6.28 5.95
N VAL A 45 1.99 6.49 5.15
CA VAL A 45 0.63 5.96 5.43
C VAL A 45 0.52 4.46 5.18
N VAL A 46 1.20 3.94 4.14
CA VAL A 46 1.29 2.51 3.81
C VAL A 46 1.97 1.77 4.95
N GLU A 47 3.10 2.29 5.46
CA GLU A 47 3.79 1.68 6.61
C GLU A 47 2.89 1.61 7.86
N ARG A 48 2.11 2.67 8.13
CA ARG A 48 1.21 2.70 9.28
C ARG A 48 0.06 1.71 9.14
N LEU A 49 -0.51 1.59 7.94
CA LEU A 49 -1.59 0.65 7.65
C LEU A 49 -1.10 -0.79 7.70
N ASP A 50 0.09 -1.09 7.16
CA ASP A 50 0.72 -2.40 7.31
C ASP A 50 0.94 -2.73 8.79
N ARG A 51 1.55 -1.83 9.57
CA ARG A 51 1.79 -2.03 11.01
C ARG A 51 0.49 -2.35 11.77
N ALA A 52 -0.62 -1.70 11.41
CA ALA A 52 -1.96 -1.93 11.97
C ALA A 52 -2.62 -3.25 11.50
N GLY A 53 -2.02 -3.95 10.54
CA GLY A 53 -2.49 -5.21 9.99
C GLY A 53 -3.52 -5.07 8.87
N ALA A 54 -3.68 -3.87 8.29
CA ALA A 54 -4.54 -3.68 7.13
C ALA A 54 -3.94 -4.39 5.90
N VAL A 55 -4.79 -4.89 5.02
CA VAL A 55 -4.38 -5.69 3.86
C VAL A 55 -4.52 -4.85 2.59
N LEU A 56 -3.40 -4.44 2.01
CA LEU A 56 -3.42 -3.77 0.70
C LEU A 56 -3.82 -4.76 -0.38
N VAL A 57 -4.92 -4.51 -1.08
CA VAL A 57 -5.43 -5.41 -2.13
C VAL A 57 -5.31 -4.83 -3.54
N ALA A 58 -5.18 -3.50 -3.67
CA ALA A 58 -5.15 -2.85 -4.97
C ALA A 58 -4.44 -1.50 -4.97
N LYS A 59 -3.86 -1.17 -6.11
CA LYS A 59 -3.52 0.20 -6.51
C LYS A 59 -4.72 0.78 -7.27
N LEU A 60 -5.09 2.02 -6.95
CA LEU A 60 -6.25 2.71 -7.54
C LEU A 60 -5.78 3.87 -8.40
N THR A 61 -6.40 4.03 -9.57
CA THR A 61 -6.17 5.16 -10.50
C THR A 61 -6.69 6.47 -9.93
#